data_AF-A0A7X7PQ11-F1
#
_entry.id   AF-A0A7X7PQ11-F1
#
_cell.length_a   1.000
_cell.length_b   1.000
_cell.length_c   1.000
_cell.angle_alpha   90.00
_cell.angle_beta   90.00
_cell.angle_gamma   90.00
#
_symmetry.space_group_name_H-M   'P 1'
#
loop_
_entity.id
_entity.type
_entity.pdbx_description
1 polymer ?
#
loop_
_entity_poly.entity_id
_entity_poly.type
_entity_poly.pdbx_seq_one_letter_code
_entity_poly.pdbx_strand_id
1 'polypeptide(L)' 'MANHFTPEELAKEMGMEAQGIIEFCLRESIPIYKGKIDRSLLAVVMRAKGIAVPEPQAVSA' A
#
# COMPACT_ATOMS: atom_id res chain seq x y z
N MET A 1 2.63 -0.61 -15.37
CA MET A 1 2.42 0.23 -14.16
C MET A 1 3.55 -0.02 -13.21
N ALA A 2 4.05 1.01 -12.53
CA ALA A 2 4.92 0.78 -11.38
C ALA A 2 4.08 0.08 -10.31
N ASN A 3 4.51 -1.10 -9.87
CA ASN A 3 3.86 -1.82 -8.76
C ASN A 3 4.53 -1.52 -7.42
N HIS A 4 5.71 -0.89 -7.44
CA HIS A 4 6.55 -0.66 -6.28
C HIS A 4 6.58 0.83 -5.95
N PHE A 5 6.10 1.15 -4.76
CA PHE A 5 5.92 2.53 -4.29
C PHE A 5 6.60 2.72 -2.95
N THR A 6 7.04 3.93 -2.66
CA THR A 6 7.47 4.26 -1.30
C THR A 6 6.27 4.31 -0.35
N PRO A 7 6.47 4.19 0.97
CA PRO A 7 5.40 4.37 1.94
C PRO A 7 4.64 5.68 1.79
N GLU A 8 5.32 6.77 1.41
CA GLU A 8 4.72 8.09 1.21
C GLU A 8 3.82 8.14 -0.03
N GLU A 9 4.23 7.49 -1.12
CA GLU A 9 3.43 7.38 -2.33
C GLU A 9 2.15 6.56 -2.07
N LEU A 10 2.27 5.44 -1.34
CA LEU A 10 1.12 4.62 -0.93
C LEU A 10 0.22 5.34 0.06
N ALA A 11 0.78 6.02 1.04
CA ALA A 11 0.05 6.85 1.99
C ALA A 11 -0.86 7.85 1.27
N LYS A 12 -0.30 8.55 0.27
CA LYS A 12 -1.04 9.50 -0.55
C LYS A 12 -2.12 8.83 -1.40
N GLU A 13 -1.84 7.68 -2.01
CA GLU A 13 -2.84 6.92 -2.78
C GLU A 13 -3.98 6.40 -1.88
N MET A 14 -3.63 5.95 -0.67
CA MET A 14 -4.55 5.21 0.21
C MET A 14 -5.27 6.09 1.23
N GLY A 15 -4.92 7.38 1.34
CA GLY A 15 -5.44 8.26 2.38
C GLY A 15 -5.03 7.80 3.79
N MET A 16 -3.84 7.22 3.91
CA MET A 16 -3.28 6.70 5.16
C MET A 16 -1.99 7.43 5.52
N GLU A 17 -1.58 7.38 6.78
CA GLU A 17 -0.26 7.87 7.18
C GLU A 17 0.85 6.90 6.74
N ALA A 18 1.97 7.42 6.25
CA ALA A 18 3.12 6.61 5.81
C ALA A 18 3.67 5.70 6.92
N GLN A 19 3.69 6.21 8.15
CA GLN A 19 4.06 5.43 9.33
C GLN A 19 3.12 4.24 9.54
N GLY A 20 1.80 4.44 9.36
CA GLY A 20 0.82 3.37 9.46
C GLY A 20 0.98 2.30 8.38
N ILE A 21 1.37 2.70 7.16
CA ILE A 21 1.73 1.77 6.08
C ILE A 21 2.94 0.92 6.48
N ILE A 22 4.00 1.54 7.02
CA ILE A 22 5.22 0.83 7.44
C ILE A 22 4.92 -0.16 8.56
N GLU A 23 4.22 0.28 9.61
CA GLU A 23 3.84 -0.57 10.74
C GLU A 23 2.96 -1.74 10.29
N PHE A 24 2.02 -1.51 9.37
CA PHE A 24 1.21 -2.56 8.77
C PHE A 24 2.09 -3.57 8.01
N CYS A 25 3.02 -3.10 7.19
CA CYS A 25 3.91 -3.97 6.42
C CYS A 25 4.78 -4.83 7.34
N LEU A 26 5.32 -4.26 8.42
CA LEU A 26 6.08 -5.01 9.41
C LEU A 26 5.22 -6.06 10.13
N ARG A 27 4.02 -5.69 10.56
CA ARG A 27 3.11 -6.61 11.27
C ARG A 27 2.66 -7.78 10.40
N GLU A 28 2.35 -7.51 9.13
CA GLU A 28 1.84 -8.52 8.20
C GLU A 28 2.94 -9.19 7.36
N SER A 29 4.21 -8.98 7.70
CA SER A 29 5.37 -9.56 7.00
C SER A 29 5.41 -9.23 5.49
N ILE A 30 4.97 -8.03 5.12
CA ILE A 30 5.05 -7.52 3.75
C ILE A 30 6.47 -6.95 3.53
N PRO A 31 7.18 -7.37 2.47
CA PRO A 31 8.54 -6.94 2.24
C PRO A 31 8.63 -5.47 1.84
N ILE A 32 9.54 -4.76 2.51
CA ILE A 32 9.98 -3.41 2.13
C ILE A 32 11.38 -3.55 1.51
N TYR A 33 11.46 -3.51 0.18
CA TYR A 33 12.72 -3.67 -0.55
C TYR A 33 13.22 -2.33 -1.09
N LYS A 34 14.41 -1.90 -0.64
CA LYS A 34 15.01 -0.60 -1.01
C LYS A 34 14.04 0.58 -0.80
N GLY A 35 13.32 0.54 0.32
CA GLY A 35 12.33 1.57 0.67
C GLY A 35 11.04 1.53 -0.15
N LYS A 36 10.77 0.45 -0.89
CA LYS A 36 9.56 0.29 -1.68
C LYS A 36 8.75 -0.94 -1.29
N ILE A 37 7.44 -0.84 -1.46
CA ILE A 37 6.43 -1.84 -1.16
C ILE A 37 5.69 -2.16 -2.44
N ASP A 38 5.38 -3.44 -2.66
CA ASP A 38 4.49 -3.85 -3.76
C ASP A 38 3.03 -3.54 -3.41
N ARG A 39 2.42 -2.64 -4.19
CA ARG A 39 1.04 -2.16 -4.00
C ARG A 39 0.01 -3.27 -4.16
N SER A 40 0.25 -4.22 -5.07
CA SER A 40 -0.69 -5.32 -5.32
C SER A 40 -0.70 -6.28 -4.14
N LEU A 41 0.49 -6.63 -3.62
CA LEU A 41 0.63 -7.43 -2.42
C LEU A 41 -0.01 -6.76 -1.21
N LEU A 42 0.29 -5.48 -0.99
CA LEU A 42 -0.32 -4.70 0.10
C LEU A 42 -1.85 -4.72 0.01
N ALA A 43 -2.41 -4.49 -1.17
CA ALA A 43 -3.84 -4.51 -1.38
C ALA A 43 -4.47 -5.90 -1.12
N VAL A 44 -3.80 -6.98 -1.52
CA VAL A 44 -4.27 -8.36 -1.26
C VAL A 44 -4.29 -8.64 0.24
N VAL A 45 -3.23 -8.30 0.96
CA VAL A 45 -3.15 -8.54 2.41
C VAL A 45 -4.18 -7.69 3.16
N MET A 46 -4.33 -6.41 2.80
CA MET A 46 -5.35 -5.54 3.41
C MET A 46 -6.76 -6.07 3.20
N ARG A 47 -7.11 -6.52 1.98
CA ARG A 47 -8.42 -7.16 1.72
C ARG A 47 -8.59 -8.44 2.53
N ALA A 48 -7.57 -9.28 2.64
CA ALA A 48 -7.60 -10.49 3.46
C ALA A 48 -7.81 -10.20 4.96
N LYS A 49 -7.43 -9.01 5.41
CA LYS A 49 -7.63 -8.52 6.79
C LYS A 49 -8.92 -7.73 6.97
N GLY A 50 -9.77 -7.64 5.95
CA GLY A 50 -11.03 -6.88 5.99
C GLY A 50 -10.83 -5.36 6.01
N ILE A 51 -9.65 -4.87 5.65
CA ILE A 51 -9.35 -3.44 5.55
C ILE A 51 -9.76 -2.99 4.15
N ALA A 52 -10.59 -1.94 4.09
CA ALA A 52 -10.97 -1.34 2.83
C ALA A 52 -9.72 -0.75 2.14
N VAL A 53 -9.44 -1.23 0.94
CA VAL A 53 -8.40 -0.67 0.09
C VAL A 53 -9.10 0.26 -0.89
N PRO A 54 -8.76 1.56 -0.95
CA PRO A 54 -9.32 2.42 -1.97
C PRO A 54 -8.99 1.84 -3.35
N GLU A 55 -10.01 1.78 -4.20
CA GLU A 55 -9.78 1.42 -5.60
C GLU A 55 -8.84 2.45 -6.21
N PRO A 56 -7.90 2.04 -7.08
CA PRO A 56 -7.13 3.01 -7.84
C PRO A 56 -8.14 3.93 -8.52
N GLN A 57 -8.10 5.24 -8.23
CA GLN A 57 -8.90 6.19 -8.99
C GLN A 57 -8.48 6.01 -10.45
N ALA A 58 -9.37 5.45 -11.26
CA ALA A 58 -9.27 5.59 -12.69
C ALA A 58 -9.27 7.09 -12.94
N VAL A 59 -8.13 7.63 -13.35
CA VAL A 59 -8.04 8.99 -13.87
C VAL A 59 -9.07 9.09 -14.98
N SER A 60 -10.20 9.72 -14.70
CA SER A 60 -11.20 10.07 -15.69
C SER A 60 -10.51 10.91 -16.75
N ALA A 61 -10.51 10.42 -17.99
CA ALA A 61 -9.90 11.05 -19.15
C ALA A 61 -10.52 12.43 -19.45
#